data_AF-A0A957IT67-F1
#
_entry.id   AF-A0A957IT67-F1
#
_cell.length_a   1.000
_cell.length_b   1.000
_cell.length_c   1.000
_cell.angle_alpha   90.00
_cell.angle_beta   90.00
_cell.angle_gamma   90.00
#
_symmetry.space_group_name_H-M   'P 1'
#
loop_
_entity.id
_entity.type
_entity.pdbx_description
1 polymer ?
#
loop_
_entity_poly.entity_id
_entity_poly.type
_entity_poly.pdbx_seq_one_letter_code
_entity_poly.pdbx_strand_id
1 'polypeptide(L)' 'ATEAVYVGDNPIADIEGAHSVGMPAIFRPSPHWATCPTADATCTHLADLADILAGLS' A
#
# COMPACT_ATOMS: atom_id res chain seq x y z
N ALA A 1 3.98 17.37 0.51
CA ALA A 1 2.84 16.72 -0.15
C ALA A 1 3.33 15.40 -0.71
N THR A 2 2.58 14.33 -0.52
CA THR A 2 2.87 13.02 -1.12
C THR A 2 2.48 13.08 -2.60
N GLU A 3 3.44 12.92 -3.51
CA GLU A 3 3.20 13.03 -4.97
C GLU A 3 3.01 11.66 -5.65
N ALA A 4 3.31 10.57 -4.94
CA ALA A 4 3.17 9.20 -5.42
C ALA A 4 2.89 8.23 -4.26
N VAL A 5 2.14 7.16 -4.53
CA VAL A 5 1.86 6.06 -3.60
C VAL A 5 2.00 4.75 -4.36
N TYR A 6 2.63 3.75 -3.77
CA TYR A 6 2.73 2.41 -4.35
C TYR A 6 1.55 1.54 -3.92
N VAL A 7 1.02 0.70 -4.82
CA VAL A 7 -0.03 -0.28 -4.49
C VAL A 7 0.43 -1.65 -4.96
N GLY A 8 0.59 -2.60 -4.03
CA GLY A 8 1.14 -3.93 -4.31
C GLY A 8 0.78 -4.96 -3.27
N ASP A 9 1.02 -6.23 -3.57
CA ASP A 9 0.65 -7.38 -2.72
C ASP A 9 1.84 -8.06 -2.05
N ASN A 10 3.07 -7.68 -2.37
CA ASN A 10 4.28 -8.25 -1.77
C ASN A 10 4.78 -7.36 -0.61
N PRO A 11 4.76 -7.83 0.65
CA PRO A 11 5.23 -7.06 1.81
C PRO A 11 6.66 -6.54 1.68
N ILE A 12 7.55 -7.29 1.02
CA ILE A 12 8.97 -6.93 0.93
C ILE A 12 9.21 -6.10 -0.34
N ALA A 13 8.86 -6.63 -1.50
CA ALA A 13 9.19 -5.99 -2.77
C ALA A 13 8.41 -4.68 -2.98
N ASP A 14 7.15 -4.64 -2.55
CA ASP A 14 6.27 -3.51 -2.81
C ASP A 14 6.25 -2.54 -1.63
N ILE A 15 6.02 -3.05 -0.42
CA ILE A 15 5.81 -2.20 0.76
C ILE A 15 7.14 -1.71 1.33
N GLU A 16 8.02 -2.62 1.77
CA GLU A 16 9.36 -2.22 2.24
C GLU A 16 10.16 -1.53 1.14
N GLY A 17 10.02 -1.99 -0.11
CA GLY A 17 10.62 -1.37 -1.29
C GLY A 17 10.19 0.09 -1.48
N ALA A 18 8.90 0.39 -1.49
CA ALA A 18 8.39 1.75 -1.60
C ALA A 18 8.83 2.63 -0.42
N HIS A 19 8.76 2.10 0.80
CA HIS A 19 9.21 2.80 2.00
C HIS A 19 10.70 3.17 1.94
N SER A 20 11.55 2.30 1.39
CA SER A 20 12.99 2.54 1.28
C SER A 20 13.36 3.78 0.45
N VAL A 21 12.44 4.25 -0.42
CA VAL A 21 12.61 5.46 -1.24
C VAL A 21 11.72 6.62 -0.79
N GLY A 22 11.09 6.50 0.38
CA GLY A 22 10.24 7.56 0.96
C GLY A 22 8.85 7.66 0.34
N MET A 23 8.37 6.61 -0.34
CA MET A 23 7.04 6.57 -0.94
C MET A 23 6.07 5.79 -0.02
N PRO A 24 4.87 6.33 0.29
CA PRO A 24 3.84 5.57 0.98
C PRO A 24 3.36 4.37 0.17
N ALA A 25 2.87 3.35 0.86
CA ALA A 25 2.51 2.08 0.25
C ALA A 25 1.17 1.55 0.79
N ILE A 26 0.30 1.14 -0.13
CA ILE A 26 -0.97 0.48 0.14
C ILE A 26 -0.83 -1.00 -0.19
N PHE A 27 -1.10 -1.84 0.80
CA PHE A 27 -1.05 -3.28 0.65
C PHE A 27 -2.37 -3.83 0.09
N ARG A 28 -2.30 -4.64 -0.95
CA ARG A 28 -3.43 -5.43 -1.46
C ARG A 28 -3.23 -6.89 -1.09
N PRO A 29 -4.03 -7.47 -0.18
CA PRO A 29 -3.89 -8.88 0.18
C PRO A 29 -4.02 -9.79 -1.05
N SER A 30 -3.20 -10.84 -1.08
CA SER A 30 -3.26 -11.88 -2.10
C SER A 30 -3.20 -13.27 -1.46
N PRO A 31 -3.46 -14.35 -2.21
CA PRO A 31 -3.42 -15.71 -1.65
C PRO A 31 -2.07 -16.08 -1.01
N HIS A 32 -0.98 -15.43 -1.42
CA HIS A 32 0.35 -15.69 -0.88
C HIS A 32 0.68 -14.81 0.33
N TRP A 33 0.14 -13.59 0.39
CA TRP A 33 0.33 -12.65 1.49
C TRP A 33 -1.01 -12.11 2.00
N ALA A 34 -1.43 -12.58 3.17
CA ALA A 34 -2.72 -12.21 3.76
C ALA A 34 -2.67 -10.85 4.49
N THR A 35 -1.51 -10.46 4.99
CA THR A 35 -1.36 -9.27 5.85
C THR A 35 -0.02 -8.59 5.64
N CYS A 36 0.02 -7.28 5.78
CA CYS A 36 1.25 -6.49 5.84
C CYS A 36 1.12 -5.41 6.93
N PRO A 37 1.67 -5.63 8.15
CA PRO A 37 1.55 -4.69 9.26
C PRO A 37 2.28 -3.36 9.03
N THR A 38 3.21 -3.31 8.08
CA THR A 38 4.04 -2.15 7.80
C THR A 38 3.43 -1.23 6.76
N ALA A 39 2.40 -1.63 6.02
CA ALA A 39 1.79 -0.77 5.00
C ALA A 39 1.03 0.41 5.62
N ASP A 40 1.03 1.54 4.92
CA ASP A 40 0.34 2.76 5.37
C ASP A 40 -1.19 2.59 5.32
N ALA A 41 -1.68 1.75 4.41
CA ALA A 41 -3.06 1.32 4.35
C ALA A 41 -3.19 -0.07 3.71
N THR A 42 -4.39 -0.66 3.81
CA THR A 42 -4.73 -1.91 3.14
C THR A 42 -5.93 -1.72 2.22
N CYS A 43 -5.86 -2.24 1.00
CA CYS A 43 -6.89 -2.17 -0.03
C CYS A 43 -7.31 -3.58 -0.45
N THR A 44 -8.52 -4.00 -0.05
CA THR A 44 -9.06 -5.31 -0.46
C THR A 44 -9.71 -5.23 -1.84
N HIS A 45 -10.37 -4.10 -2.15
CA HIS A 45 -11.00 -3.85 -3.44
C HIS A 45 -10.48 -2.55 -4.05
N LEU A 46 -10.05 -2.61 -5.31
CA LEU A 46 -9.54 -1.43 -6.03
C LEU A 46 -10.57 -0.30 -6.15
N ALA A 47 -11.86 -0.59 -6.01
CA ALA A 47 -12.91 0.41 -5.96
C ALA A 47 -12.77 1.36 -4.75
N ASP A 48 -12.21 0.88 -3.64
CA ASP A 48 -12.03 1.65 -2.41
C ASP A 48 -10.77 2.54 -2.45
N LEU A 49 -9.95 2.41 -3.51
CA LEU A 49 -8.63 3.05 -3.58
C LEU A 49 -8.73 4.59 -3.49
N ALA A 50 -9.77 5.18 -4.07
CA ALA A 50 -9.97 6.63 -4.01
C ALA A 50 -10.18 7.13 -2.57
N ASP A 51 -11.00 6.42 -1.79
CA ASP A 51 -11.28 6.77 -0.39
C ASP A 51 -10.04 6.53 0.49
N ILE A 52 -9.29 5.45 0.23
CA ILE A 52 -8.04 5.17 0.93
C ILE A 52 -7.01 6.27 0.66
N LEU A 53 -6.85 6.70 -0.60
CA LEU A 53 -5.92 7.78 -0.96
C LEU A 53 -6.29 9.10 -0.31
N ALA A 54 -7.59 9.39 -0.15
CA ALA A 54 -8.05 10.59 0.56
C ALA A 54 -7.71 10.58 2.06
N GLY A 55 -7.51 9.40 2.66
CA GLY A 55 -7.12 9.23 4.07
C GLY A 55 -5.61 9.26 4.36
N LEU A 56 -4.75 9.24 3.32
CA LEU A 56 -3.29 9.21 3.45
C LEU A 56 -2.63 10.61 3.53
N SER A 57 -3.41 11.64 3.87
CA SER A 57 -3.03 13.06 3.89
C SER A 57 -2.09 13.46 5.04
#